data_AF-A0A519NR76-F1
#
_entry.id   AF-A0A519NR76-F1
#
_cell.length_a   1.000
_cell.length_b   1.000
_cell.length_c   1.000
_cell.angle_alpha   90.00
_cell.angle_beta   90.00
_cell.angle_gamma   90.00
#
_symmetry.space_group_name_H-M   'P 1'
#
loop_
_entity.id
_entity.type
_entity.pdbx_description
1 polymer ?
#
loop_
_entity_poly.entity_id
_entity_poly.type
_entity_poly.pdbx_seq_one_letter_code
_entity_poly.pdbx_strand_id
1 'polypeptide(L)'
;MKITLLFTLLLSQLMFGQNFPGNNPNLLLGKDLKILPKIEGLHKFGYEGFFEDDAMDKVFECCDSYKSKYNNMVGRVFKVTEVTPINDVSNDGRYKIKLLSDKQETLYFEYESKYEHTFPFEVIGGLTVPPDFYCSKIETETDKFSETVRKFSPILDGIVFTKSTDKNESVIYLSIQERGSTLTVGKKGVTLLLEGGKKIERPSEDINVKVNTGGTGYMYSAIIELTPKDIELLTKHEITDSKVYIYDGTVENGSTIKEYLKCIIK
;
A
#
# COMPACT_ATOMS: atom_id res chain seq x y z
N MET A 1 -13.62 4.53 -52.76
CA MET A 1 -12.76 3.78 -51.82
C MET A 1 -12.78 4.53 -50.49
N LYS A 2 -13.59 4.09 -49.52
CA LYS A 2 -13.74 4.77 -48.22
C LYS A 2 -12.69 4.18 -47.27
N ILE A 3 -11.74 5.01 -46.84
CA ILE A 3 -10.72 4.65 -45.86
C ILE A 3 -11.38 4.69 -44.48
N THR A 4 -11.57 3.53 -43.87
CA THR A 4 -12.01 3.38 -42.49
C THR A 4 -10.81 3.70 -41.59
N LEU A 5 -10.80 4.89 -40.99
CA LEU A 5 -9.79 5.26 -39.99
C LEU A 5 -10.19 4.60 -38.66
N LEU A 6 -9.55 3.47 -38.34
CA LEU A 6 -9.72 2.78 -37.06
C LEU A 6 -8.91 3.55 -36.00
N PHE A 7 -9.57 4.40 -35.23
CA PHE A 7 -8.97 5.05 -34.06
C PHE A 7 -8.89 4.00 -32.94
N THR A 8 -7.79 3.24 -32.88
CA THR A 8 -7.48 2.43 -31.70
C THR A 8 -7.13 3.36 -30.55
N LEU A 9 -8.14 3.62 -29.72
CA LEU A 9 -7.99 4.22 -28.41
C LEU A 9 -7.14 3.26 -27.57
N LEU A 10 -5.82 3.49 -27.52
CA LEU A 10 -4.94 2.83 -26.57
C LEU A 10 -5.37 3.34 -25.19
N LEU A 11 -6.29 2.62 -24.55
CA LEU A 11 -6.53 2.74 -23.13
C LEU A 11 -5.24 2.25 -22.46
N SER A 12 -4.29 3.16 -22.22
CA SER A 12 -3.22 2.90 -21.27
C SER A 12 -3.92 2.68 -19.94
N GLN A 13 -4.16 1.42 -19.61
CA GLN A 13 -4.49 1.04 -18.25
C GLN A 13 -3.30 1.53 -17.43
N LEU A 14 -3.48 2.67 -16.76
CA LEU A 14 -2.60 3.08 -15.69
C LEU A 14 -2.79 1.97 -14.65
N MET A 15 -1.96 0.94 -14.76
CA MET A 15 -1.79 -0.02 -13.69
C MET A 15 -1.26 0.84 -12.55
N PHE A 16 -2.12 1.19 -11.59
CA PHE A 16 -1.71 1.72 -10.31
C PHE A 16 -0.98 0.57 -9.60
N GLY A 17 0.26 0.35 -10.04
CA GLY A 17 1.14 -0.63 -9.47
C GLY A 17 1.60 -0.12 -8.12
N GLN A 18 1.68 -1.03 -7.14
CA GLN A 18 2.43 -0.80 -5.92
C GLN A 18 3.81 -0.24 -6.27
N ASN A 19 4.19 0.90 -5.69
CA ASN A 19 5.49 1.52 -5.90
C ASN A 19 6.52 1.02 -4.88
N PHE A 20 6.08 0.75 -3.65
CA PHE A 20 6.96 0.37 -2.54
C PHE A 20 7.19 -1.15 -2.49
N PRO A 21 8.44 -1.63 -2.64
CA PRO A 21 8.73 -3.07 -2.71
C PRO A 21 8.86 -3.75 -1.33
N GLY A 22 8.79 -2.99 -0.23
CA GLY A 22 8.94 -3.49 1.14
C GLY A 22 10.25 -4.28 1.32
N ASN A 23 10.17 -5.47 1.90
CA ASN A 23 11.33 -6.34 2.15
C ASN A 23 11.95 -6.97 0.88
N ASN A 24 11.48 -6.60 -0.32
CA ASN A 24 11.98 -7.17 -1.58
C ASN A 24 12.51 -6.08 -2.53
N PRO A 25 13.49 -5.25 -2.13
CA PRO A 25 13.98 -4.14 -2.96
C PRO A 25 14.57 -4.57 -4.31
N ASN A 26 14.96 -5.84 -4.45
CA ASN A 26 15.37 -6.41 -5.74
C ASN A 26 14.28 -6.33 -6.83
N LEU A 27 13.00 -6.15 -6.46
CA LEU A 27 11.93 -5.91 -7.42
C LEU A 27 12.10 -4.59 -8.20
N LEU A 28 12.97 -3.69 -7.71
CA LEU A 28 13.32 -2.44 -8.36
C LEU A 28 14.39 -2.60 -9.44
N LEU A 29 15.15 -3.70 -9.47
CA LEU A 29 16.27 -3.87 -10.41
C LEU A 29 15.80 -3.70 -11.86
N GLY A 30 16.49 -2.84 -12.60
CA GLY A 30 16.19 -2.50 -14.00
C GLY A 30 15.00 -1.58 -14.21
N LYS A 31 14.21 -1.26 -13.17
CA LYS A 31 13.09 -0.32 -13.24
C LYS A 31 13.58 1.12 -13.32
N ASP A 32 12.74 1.97 -13.89
CA ASP A 32 12.92 3.42 -13.88
C ASP A 32 12.08 4.02 -12.76
N LEU A 33 12.73 4.80 -11.89
CA LEU A 33 12.12 5.44 -10.73
C LEU A 33 12.05 6.95 -10.95
N LYS A 34 10.87 7.53 -10.79
CA LYS A 34 10.64 8.97 -10.88
C LYS A 34 10.44 9.56 -9.50
N ILE A 35 11.16 10.64 -9.17
CA ILE A 35 11.00 11.32 -7.89
C ILE A 35 9.67 12.08 -7.85
N LEU A 36 8.84 11.75 -6.86
CA LEU A 36 7.54 12.37 -6.62
C LEU A 36 7.66 13.80 -6.08
N PRO A 37 6.76 14.72 -6.47
CA PRO A 37 6.72 16.06 -5.89
C PRO A 37 6.30 16.02 -4.42
N LYS A 38 6.77 16.99 -3.64
CA LYS A 38 6.29 17.27 -2.29
C LYS A 38 5.27 18.40 -2.32
N ILE A 39 4.40 18.46 -1.32
CA ILE A 39 3.53 19.63 -1.12
C ILE A 39 4.38 20.89 -0.87
N GLU A 40 3.88 22.06 -1.28
CA GLU A 40 4.64 23.33 -1.29
C GLU A 40 5.34 23.66 0.03
N GLY A 41 4.64 23.50 1.16
CA GLY A 41 5.21 23.75 2.50
C GLY A 41 6.39 22.86 2.87
N LEU A 42 6.61 21.75 2.14
CA LEU A 42 7.70 20.80 2.37
C LEU A 42 8.88 20.97 1.41
N HIS A 43 8.81 21.86 0.41
CA HIS A 43 9.90 22.06 -0.56
C HIS A 43 11.21 22.46 0.13
N LYS A 44 11.14 23.27 1.18
CA LYS A 44 12.30 23.71 1.99
C LYS A 44 13.07 22.56 2.65
N PHE A 45 12.45 21.39 2.81
CA PHE A 45 13.09 20.23 3.43
C PHE A 45 13.77 19.31 2.41
N GLY A 46 13.66 19.55 1.10
CA GLY A 46 14.36 18.72 0.11
C GLY A 46 14.01 17.23 0.18
N TYR A 47 14.97 16.37 -0.19
CA TYR A 47 14.87 14.91 -0.15
C TYR A 47 16.00 14.29 0.67
N GLU A 48 15.67 13.27 1.44
CA GLU A 48 16.60 12.54 2.31
C GLU A 48 17.08 11.25 1.64
N GLY A 49 18.23 10.74 2.08
CA GLY A 49 18.73 9.43 1.68
C GLY A 49 19.43 9.38 0.31
N PHE A 50 19.74 10.52 -0.32
CA PHE A 50 20.40 10.57 -1.63
C PHE A 50 21.87 10.98 -1.50
N PHE A 51 22.78 10.21 -2.12
CA PHE A 51 24.23 10.37 -1.97
C PHE A 51 24.99 10.32 -3.31
N GLU A 52 26.07 11.08 -3.42
CA GLU A 52 26.96 11.15 -4.59
C GLU A 52 27.94 9.97 -4.68
N ASP A 53 28.25 9.36 -3.54
CA ASP A 53 29.29 8.35 -3.42
C ASP A 53 28.77 7.05 -2.80
N ASP A 54 29.47 5.96 -3.12
CA ASP A 54 29.11 4.60 -2.74
C ASP A 54 29.16 4.35 -1.23
N ALA A 55 29.99 5.10 -0.50
CA ALA A 55 30.09 5.05 0.95
C ALA A 55 28.93 5.79 1.64
N MET A 56 28.14 6.56 0.87
CA MET A 56 27.01 7.37 1.35
C MET A 56 27.44 8.45 2.36
N ASP A 57 28.61 9.05 2.15
CA ASP A 57 29.14 10.11 3.03
C ASP A 57 28.78 11.52 2.54
N LYS A 58 28.52 11.69 1.24
CA LYS A 58 28.25 12.98 0.60
C LYS A 58 26.84 13.01 0.02
N VAL A 59 26.03 13.91 0.54
CA VAL A 59 24.65 14.12 0.07
C VAL A 59 24.66 14.65 -1.36
N PHE A 60 23.86 14.04 -2.23
CA PHE A 60 23.74 14.45 -3.63
C PHE A 60 23.02 15.79 -3.77
N GLU A 61 23.55 16.70 -4.59
CA GLU A 61 22.95 18.03 -4.81
C GLU A 61 22.73 18.78 -3.48
N CYS A 62 23.75 18.73 -2.62
CA CYS A 62 23.75 19.28 -1.26
C CYS A 62 23.83 20.82 -1.19
N CYS A 63 23.48 21.50 -0.08
CA CYS A 63 22.34 21.30 0.84
C CYS A 63 22.16 22.49 1.80
N ASP A 64 20.89 22.72 2.19
CA ASP A 64 20.50 23.25 3.51
C ASP A 64 20.32 22.03 4.44
N SER A 65 21.10 21.94 5.53
CA SER A 65 20.96 20.92 6.60
C SER A 65 20.79 19.45 6.14
N TYR A 66 21.75 18.91 5.38
CA TYR A 66 21.91 17.46 5.11
C TYR A 66 20.95 16.79 4.11
N LYS A 67 20.27 17.54 3.25
CA LYS A 67 19.28 17.00 2.30
C LYS A 67 19.48 17.51 0.88
N SER A 68 19.20 16.67 -0.11
CA SER A 68 19.23 17.08 -1.53
C SER A 68 18.18 18.16 -1.79
N LYS A 69 18.56 19.23 -2.50
CA LYS A 69 17.66 20.36 -2.76
C LYS A 69 16.46 19.93 -3.61
N TYR A 70 15.24 20.33 -3.20
CA TYR A 70 14.00 19.94 -3.86
C TYR A 70 14.01 20.20 -5.38
N ASN A 71 14.37 21.41 -5.80
CA ASN A 71 14.38 21.83 -7.20
C ASN A 71 15.37 21.04 -8.07
N ASN A 72 16.39 20.42 -7.47
CA ASN A 72 17.41 19.66 -8.18
C ASN A 72 17.04 18.18 -8.31
N MET A 73 15.96 17.74 -7.66
CA MET A 73 15.57 16.34 -7.54
C MET A 73 14.20 16.04 -8.13
N VAL A 74 13.20 16.89 -7.86
CA VAL A 74 11.80 16.63 -8.20
C VAL A 74 11.62 16.28 -9.69
N GLY A 75 10.89 15.19 -9.96
CA GLY A 75 10.56 14.74 -11.31
C GLY A 75 11.71 14.10 -12.09
N ARG A 76 12.94 14.06 -11.55
CA ARG A 76 14.05 13.31 -12.17
C ARG A 76 13.75 11.82 -12.21
N VAL A 77 14.26 11.16 -13.25
CA VAL A 77 14.09 9.73 -13.48
C VAL A 77 15.45 9.05 -13.42
N PHE A 78 15.50 7.91 -12.74
CA PHE A 78 16.71 7.12 -12.59
C PHE A 78 16.44 5.65 -12.84
N LYS A 79 17.36 4.98 -13.54
CA LYS A 79 17.36 3.53 -13.67
C LYS A 79 18.05 2.91 -12.46
N VAL A 80 17.41 1.90 -11.87
CA VAL A 80 18.02 1.11 -10.79
C VAL A 80 18.96 0.09 -11.38
N THR A 81 20.24 0.19 -11.07
CA THR A 81 21.28 -0.70 -11.61
C THR A 81 21.76 -1.73 -10.60
N GLU A 82 21.61 -1.45 -9.30
CA GLU A 82 22.12 -2.33 -8.25
C GLU A 82 21.33 -2.12 -6.94
N VAL A 83 21.20 -3.19 -6.16
CA VAL A 83 20.59 -3.20 -4.83
C VAL A 83 21.49 -4.03 -3.93
N THR A 84 22.01 -3.42 -2.87
CA THR A 84 22.94 -4.07 -1.92
C THR A 84 22.48 -3.85 -0.48
N PRO A 85 22.53 -4.86 0.40
CA PRO A 85 22.26 -4.64 1.82
C PRO A 85 23.34 -3.74 2.44
N ILE A 86 22.96 -2.83 3.36
CA ILE A 86 23.92 -1.92 4.03
C ILE A 86 24.64 -2.63 5.19
N ASN A 87 24.00 -3.61 5.83
CA ASN A 87 24.61 -4.44 6.87
C ASN A 87 24.19 -5.90 6.70
N ASP A 88 25.14 -6.80 6.39
CA ASP A 88 24.87 -8.24 6.29
C ASP A 88 24.64 -8.93 7.65
N VAL A 89 25.03 -8.28 8.75
CA VAL A 89 25.06 -8.89 10.09
C VAL A 89 23.73 -8.74 10.82
N SER A 90 22.95 -7.70 10.49
CA SER A 90 21.62 -7.44 11.05
C SER A 90 20.66 -7.20 9.91
N ASN A 91 19.64 -8.06 9.76
CA ASN A 91 18.52 -7.86 8.85
C ASN A 91 17.64 -6.67 9.34
N ASP A 92 18.22 -5.47 9.39
CA ASP A 92 17.57 -4.25 9.86
C ASP A 92 16.60 -3.69 8.81
N GLY A 93 16.70 -4.18 7.56
CA GLY A 93 15.86 -3.82 6.43
C GLY A 93 16.42 -2.67 5.59
N ARG A 94 17.71 -2.33 5.74
CA ARG A 94 18.33 -1.22 5.01
C ARG A 94 19.16 -1.68 3.82
N TYR A 95 18.98 -0.98 2.70
CA TYR A 95 19.63 -1.28 1.43
C TYR A 95 20.17 -0.01 0.78
N LYS A 96 21.27 -0.14 0.06
CA LYS A 96 21.79 0.87 -0.84
C LYS A 96 21.31 0.53 -2.25
N ILE A 97 20.60 1.47 -2.85
CA ILE A 97 20.10 1.38 -4.23
C ILE A 97 20.96 2.27 -5.12
N LYS A 98 21.62 1.70 -6.11
CA LYS A 98 22.39 2.45 -7.11
C LYS A 98 21.48 2.91 -8.24
N LEU A 99 21.50 4.21 -8.50
CA LEU A 99 20.64 4.91 -9.43
C LEU A 99 21.49 5.56 -10.54
N LEU A 100 21.09 5.35 -11.78
CA LEU A 100 21.73 5.92 -12.97
C LEU A 100 20.77 6.86 -13.68
N SER A 101 21.17 8.12 -13.85
CA SER A 101 20.40 9.09 -14.63
C SER A 101 20.57 8.92 -16.14
N ASP A 102 19.70 9.57 -16.91
CA ASP A 102 19.82 9.73 -18.36
C ASP A 102 21.14 10.38 -18.80
N LYS A 103 21.69 11.28 -17.96
CA LYS A 103 22.97 11.96 -18.15
C LYS A 103 24.19 11.16 -17.69
N GLN A 104 24.02 9.88 -17.36
CA GLN A 104 25.08 9.01 -16.84
C GLN A 104 25.64 9.43 -15.47
N GLU A 105 24.97 10.35 -14.77
CA GLU A 105 25.26 10.62 -13.35
C GLU A 105 24.81 9.42 -12.52
N THR A 106 25.71 8.89 -11.70
CA THR A 106 25.43 7.83 -10.73
C THR A 106 25.21 8.44 -9.36
N LEU A 107 24.19 7.98 -8.66
CA LEU A 107 23.95 8.32 -7.26
C LEU A 107 23.41 7.11 -6.50
N TYR A 108 23.34 7.24 -5.18
CA TYR A 108 22.97 6.18 -4.27
C TYR A 108 21.80 6.61 -3.40
N PHE A 109 20.86 5.69 -3.16
CA PHE A 109 19.70 5.92 -2.30
C PHE A 109 19.72 4.95 -1.12
N GLU A 110 19.65 5.48 0.10
CA GLU A 110 19.43 4.70 1.32
C GLU A 110 17.95 4.32 1.42
N TYR A 111 17.66 3.04 1.22
CA TYR A 111 16.32 2.46 1.23
C TYR A 111 16.04 1.75 2.55
N GLU A 112 14.87 2.03 3.12
CA GLU A 112 14.39 1.38 4.35
C GLU A 112 13.13 0.54 4.06
N SER A 113 13.24 -0.78 4.17
CA SER A 113 12.17 -1.72 3.79
C SER A 113 10.90 -1.64 4.65
N LYS A 114 10.98 -0.97 5.81
CA LYS A 114 9.91 -0.87 6.81
C LYS A 114 9.08 0.41 6.67
N TYR A 115 9.59 1.42 5.98
CA TYR A 115 9.01 2.77 6.01
C TYR A 115 8.65 3.25 4.61
N GLU A 116 7.44 2.93 4.14
CA GLU A 116 6.97 3.34 2.80
C GLU A 116 7.08 4.85 2.56
N HIS A 117 6.78 5.66 3.57
CA HIS A 117 6.83 7.12 3.48
C HIS A 117 8.24 7.69 3.24
N THR A 118 9.31 6.90 3.44
CA THR A 118 10.69 7.32 3.11
C THR A 118 11.08 6.99 1.68
N PHE A 119 10.22 6.31 0.90
CA PHE A 119 10.45 5.97 -0.50
C PHE A 119 9.81 7.00 -1.44
N PRO A 120 10.54 8.02 -1.94
CA PRO A 120 9.96 9.17 -2.64
C PRO A 120 9.75 8.91 -4.14
N PHE A 121 9.51 7.67 -4.56
CA PHE A 121 9.52 7.29 -5.97
C PHE A 121 8.17 6.74 -6.45
N GLU A 122 7.86 7.08 -7.69
CA GLU A 122 6.98 6.33 -8.57
C GLU A 122 7.82 5.32 -9.37
N VAL A 123 7.42 4.05 -9.39
CA VAL A 123 8.01 3.02 -10.26
C VAL A 123 7.32 3.09 -11.60
N ILE A 124 8.02 3.55 -12.65
CA ILE A 124 7.43 3.68 -13.98
C ILE A 124 7.04 2.28 -14.49
N GLY A 125 5.75 2.10 -14.79
CA GLY A 125 5.18 0.81 -15.19
C GLY A 125 4.91 -0.17 -14.03
N GLY A 126 5.10 0.27 -12.79
CA GLY A 126 4.83 -0.49 -11.57
C GLY A 126 5.80 -1.64 -11.28
N LEU A 127 5.64 -2.24 -10.10
CA LEU A 127 6.36 -3.43 -9.71
C LEU A 127 5.75 -4.69 -10.32
N THR A 128 6.61 -5.59 -10.78
CA THR A 128 6.22 -6.95 -11.15
C THR A 128 6.44 -7.82 -9.93
N VAL A 129 5.38 -8.04 -9.15
CA VAL A 129 5.47 -8.84 -7.92
C VAL A 129 5.36 -10.34 -8.22
N PRO A 130 6.12 -11.21 -7.53
CA PRO A 130 5.95 -12.65 -7.62
C PRO A 130 4.52 -13.08 -7.25
N PRO A 131 4.00 -14.19 -7.81
CA PRO A 131 2.64 -14.67 -7.52
C PRO A 131 2.29 -14.80 -6.04
N ASP A 132 3.28 -15.13 -5.20
CA ASP A 132 3.09 -15.36 -3.76
C ASP A 132 3.46 -14.16 -2.88
N PHE A 133 3.85 -13.01 -3.46
CA PHE A 133 4.29 -11.83 -2.70
C PHE A 133 3.27 -11.40 -1.63
N TYR A 134 2.00 -11.22 -2.02
CA TYR A 134 0.95 -10.87 -1.07
C TYR A 134 0.57 -12.03 -0.14
N CYS A 135 0.55 -13.27 -0.67
CA CYS A 135 0.10 -14.43 0.09
C CYS A 135 1.10 -14.81 1.20
N SER A 136 2.40 -14.53 1.00
CA SER A 136 3.44 -14.70 2.03
C SER A 136 3.25 -13.83 3.26
N LYS A 137 2.41 -12.78 3.19
CA LYS A 137 2.09 -11.88 4.30
C LYS A 137 0.83 -12.29 5.06
N ILE A 138 0.17 -13.38 4.66
CA ILE A 138 -1.02 -13.89 5.34
C ILE A 138 -0.59 -14.67 6.58
N GLU A 139 -0.97 -14.18 7.75
CA GLU A 139 -0.74 -14.86 9.01
C GLU A 139 -1.74 -16.00 9.17
N THR A 140 -1.30 -17.12 9.73
CA THR A 140 -2.15 -18.28 10.01
C THR A 140 -2.03 -18.66 11.47
N GLU A 141 -3.17 -18.80 12.14
CA GLU A 141 -3.27 -19.24 13.53
C GLU A 141 -4.18 -20.46 13.61
N THR A 142 -3.84 -21.41 14.48
CA THR A 142 -4.70 -22.55 14.80
C THR A 142 -5.09 -22.50 16.27
N ASP A 143 -6.39 -22.47 16.54
CA ASP A 143 -6.91 -22.57 17.90
C ASP A 143 -6.64 -23.98 18.43
N LYS A 144 -5.88 -24.08 19.53
CA LYS A 144 -5.48 -25.36 20.12
C LYS A 144 -6.61 -26.15 20.80
N PHE A 145 -7.77 -25.54 21.02
CA PHE A 145 -8.92 -26.17 21.67
C PHE A 145 -9.99 -26.55 20.67
N SER A 146 -10.30 -25.67 19.71
CA SER A 146 -11.33 -25.92 18.70
C SER A 146 -10.78 -26.49 17.39
N GLU A 147 -9.46 -26.51 17.21
CA GLU A 147 -8.78 -26.83 15.94
C GLU A 147 -9.16 -25.87 14.79
N THR A 148 -9.83 -24.76 15.09
CA THR A 148 -10.22 -23.75 14.10
C THR A 148 -8.98 -23.06 13.55
N VAL A 149 -8.83 -23.05 12.23
CA VAL A 149 -7.74 -22.36 11.55
C VAL A 149 -8.22 -20.98 11.11
N ARG A 150 -7.49 -19.93 11.48
CA ARG A 150 -7.75 -18.55 11.05
C ARG A 150 -6.60 -18.04 10.19
N LYS A 151 -6.94 -17.42 9.08
CA LYS A 151 -6.00 -16.67 8.23
C LYS A 151 -6.33 -15.19 8.30
N PHE A 152 -5.31 -14.34 8.44
CA PHE A 152 -5.46 -12.89 8.56
C PHE A 152 -4.63 -12.18 7.50
N SER A 153 -5.24 -11.20 6.84
CA SER A 153 -4.46 -10.24 6.05
C SER A 153 -3.81 -9.20 6.96
N PRO A 154 -2.72 -8.55 6.52
CA PRO A 154 -2.26 -7.31 7.14
C PRO A 154 -3.38 -6.26 7.21
N ILE A 155 -3.31 -5.38 8.21
CA ILE A 155 -4.20 -4.23 8.35
C ILE A 155 -3.73 -3.12 7.42
N LEU A 156 -4.59 -2.67 6.51
CA LEU A 156 -4.35 -1.52 5.63
C LEU A 156 -5.60 -0.64 5.59
N ASP A 157 -5.45 0.67 5.78
CA ASP A 157 -6.54 1.65 5.77
C ASP A 157 -7.74 1.24 6.64
N GLY A 158 -7.45 0.65 7.81
CA GLY A 158 -8.48 0.16 8.73
C GLY A 158 -9.19 -1.14 8.31
N ILE A 159 -8.79 -1.75 7.19
CA ILE A 159 -9.43 -2.96 6.63
C ILE A 159 -8.57 -4.20 6.87
N VAL A 160 -9.22 -5.29 7.28
CA VAL A 160 -8.63 -6.62 7.49
C VAL A 160 -9.57 -7.69 6.98
N PHE A 161 -9.04 -8.69 6.29
CA PHE A 161 -9.76 -9.92 5.99
C PHE A 161 -9.37 -11.03 6.95
N THR A 162 -10.37 -11.79 7.38
CA THR A 162 -10.18 -12.99 8.20
C THR A 162 -10.95 -14.16 7.61
N LYS A 163 -10.27 -15.25 7.28
CA LYS A 163 -10.94 -16.53 6.96
C LYS A 163 -10.85 -17.44 8.16
N SER A 164 -11.98 -17.91 8.65
CA SER A 164 -12.08 -18.88 9.74
C SER A 164 -12.57 -20.21 9.17
N THR A 165 -11.84 -21.28 9.39
CA THR A 165 -12.16 -22.64 8.93
C THR A 165 -12.33 -23.57 10.12
N ASP A 166 -13.51 -24.17 10.25
CA ASP A 166 -13.82 -25.22 11.24
C ASP A 166 -14.28 -26.48 10.53
N LYS A 167 -13.54 -27.58 10.72
CA LYS A 167 -13.81 -28.97 10.23
C LYS A 167 -14.07 -29.18 8.74
N ASN A 168 -14.27 -28.12 7.94
CA ASN A 168 -14.31 -27.98 6.46
C ASN A 168 -15.21 -26.80 6.02
N GLU A 169 -15.91 -26.14 6.96
CA GLU A 169 -16.68 -24.93 6.65
C GLU A 169 -15.79 -23.70 6.85
N SER A 170 -15.72 -22.86 5.82
CA SER A 170 -14.95 -21.62 5.87
C SER A 170 -15.86 -20.40 5.72
N VAL A 171 -15.72 -19.45 6.63
CA VAL A 171 -16.39 -18.14 6.57
C VAL A 171 -15.33 -17.06 6.46
N ILE A 172 -15.56 -16.08 5.59
CA ILE A 172 -14.66 -14.93 5.41
C ILE A 172 -15.34 -13.68 5.96
N TYR A 173 -14.63 -12.97 6.81
CA TYR A 173 -15.05 -11.71 7.40
C TYR A 173 -14.17 -10.57 6.87
N LEU A 174 -14.77 -9.39 6.74
CA LEU A 174 -14.07 -8.12 6.59
C LEU A 174 -14.27 -7.33 7.88
N SER A 175 -13.18 -7.00 8.56
CA SER A 175 -13.17 -6.02 9.64
C SER A 175 -12.79 -4.66 9.08
N ILE A 176 -13.46 -3.62 9.56
CA ILE A 176 -13.27 -2.23 9.12
C ILE A 176 -13.19 -1.29 10.32
N GLN A 177 -12.38 -0.24 10.21
CA GLN A 177 -12.18 0.75 11.26
C GLN A 177 -12.16 2.17 10.71
N GLU A 178 -12.88 3.08 11.36
CA GLU A 178 -12.90 4.51 11.04
C GLU A 178 -12.73 5.37 12.29
N ARG A 179 -12.10 6.53 12.13
CA ARG A 179 -11.89 7.47 13.24
C ARG A 179 -13.05 8.47 13.32
N GLY A 180 -13.50 8.72 14.54
CA GLY A 180 -14.52 9.74 14.82
C GLY A 180 -14.12 10.66 15.97
N SER A 181 -14.48 11.93 15.87
CA SER A 181 -14.17 12.96 16.89
C SER A 181 -15.17 12.97 18.06
N THR A 182 -16.39 12.47 17.84
CA THR A 182 -17.46 12.44 18.84
C THR A 182 -17.74 11.02 19.31
N LEU A 183 -18.13 10.84 20.58
CA LEU A 183 -18.58 9.55 21.10
C LEU A 183 -20.04 9.31 20.75
N THR A 184 -20.32 8.24 19.99
CA THR A 184 -21.68 7.82 19.64
C THR A 184 -21.80 6.31 19.77
N VAL A 185 -22.59 5.83 20.71
CA VAL A 185 -22.69 4.38 21.05
C VAL A 185 -23.98 3.79 20.49
N GLY A 186 -23.98 2.49 20.18
CA GLY A 186 -25.17 1.76 19.72
C GLY A 186 -25.61 2.15 18.31
N LYS A 187 -24.67 2.61 17.48
CA LYS A 187 -24.91 2.94 16.08
C LYS A 187 -24.70 1.72 15.19
N LYS A 188 -25.27 1.79 13.99
CA LYS A 188 -25.23 0.72 12.99
C LYS A 188 -24.91 1.29 11.62
N GLY A 189 -24.44 0.43 10.73
CA GLY A 189 -24.27 0.74 9.32
C GLY A 189 -22.83 0.74 8.84
N VAL A 190 -22.55 -0.10 7.82
CA VAL A 190 -21.30 -0.10 7.07
C VAL A 190 -21.60 0.14 5.60
N THR A 191 -20.75 0.94 4.94
CA THR A 191 -20.76 1.09 3.48
C THR A 191 -19.34 1.06 2.95
N LEU A 192 -19.10 0.25 1.93
CA LEU A 192 -17.88 0.28 1.13
C LEU A 192 -18.23 0.84 -0.25
N LEU A 193 -17.47 1.84 -0.70
CA LEU A 193 -17.49 2.31 -2.07
C LEU A 193 -16.37 1.62 -2.83
N LEU A 194 -16.70 1.13 -4.03
CA LEU A 194 -15.78 0.44 -4.90
C LEU A 194 -15.60 1.21 -6.21
N GLU A 195 -14.46 0.96 -6.86
CA GLU A 195 -14.16 1.47 -8.19
C GLU A 195 -15.33 1.23 -9.16
N GLY A 196 -15.65 2.24 -9.95
CA GLY A 196 -16.79 2.21 -10.88
C GLY A 196 -18.14 2.47 -10.21
N GLY A 197 -18.16 3.00 -8.99
CA GLY A 197 -19.36 3.44 -8.28
C GLY A 197 -20.19 2.30 -7.66
N LYS A 198 -19.65 1.09 -7.62
CA LYS A 198 -20.30 -0.07 -6.98
C LYS A 198 -20.22 0.06 -5.46
N LYS A 199 -21.13 -0.61 -4.75
CA LYS A 199 -21.22 -0.52 -3.28
C LYS A 199 -21.52 -1.85 -2.63
N ILE A 200 -21.02 -2.00 -1.40
CA ILE A 200 -21.46 -3.03 -0.45
C ILE A 200 -22.04 -2.31 0.76
N GLU A 201 -23.31 -2.56 1.08
CA GLU A 201 -24.02 -1.91 2.16
C GLU A 201 -24.50 -2.94 3.20
N ARG A 202 -24.29 -2.60 4.48
CA ARG A 202 -24.78 -3.34 5.64
C ARG A 202 -25.38 -2.37 6.64
N PRO A 203 -26.58 -1.82 6.37
CA PRO A 203 -27.16 -0.74 7.18
C PRO A 203 -27.50 -1.17 8.61
N SER A 204 -27.68 -2.47 8.85
CA SER A 204 -28.05 -3.02 10.15
C SER A 204 -26.87 -3.55 10.98
N GLU A 205 -25.65 -3.51 10.42
CA GLU A 205 -24.44 -4.06 11.05
C GLU A 205 -24.13 -3.31 12.35
N ASP A 206 -23.81 -4.05 13.40
CA ASP A 206 -23.45 -3.45 14.69
C ASP A 206 -22.05 -2.83 14.66
N ILE A 207 -21.93 -1.67 15.30
CA ILE A 207 -20.67 -0.94 15.38
C ILE A 207 -20.20 -0.92 16.83
N ASN A 208 -18.95 -1.32 17.03
CA ASN A 208 -18.23 -1.18 18.28
C ASN A 208 -17.44 0.14 18.30
N VAL A 209 -17.33 0.76 19.47
CA VAL A 209 -16.62 2.03 19.66
C VAL A 209 -15.64 1.90 20.82
N LYS A 210 -14.38 2.25 20.57
CA LYS A 210 -13.33 2.29 21.58
C LYS A 210 -12.66 3.66 21.60
N VAL A 211 -12.10 4.05 22.74
CA VAL A 211 -11.23 5.22 22.81
C VAL A 211 -10.02 4.97 21.90
N ASN A 212 -9.68 5.95 21.07
CA ASN A 212 -8.47 5.85 20.25
C ASN A 212 -7.24 5.93 21.16
N THR A 213 -6.45 4.86 21.22
CA THR A 213 -5.26 4.79 22.08
C THR A 213 -4.05 5.48 21.46
N GLY A 214 -4.06 5.72 20.14
CA GLY A 214 -2.95 6.34 19.39
C GLY A 214 -3.15 7.83 19.09
N GLY A 215 -4.16 8.48 19.66
CA GLY A 215 -4.47 9.89 19.37
C GLY A 215 -5.77 10.36 20.01
N THR A 216 -6.29 11.48 19.54
CA THR A 216 -7.59 11.98 19.98
C THR A 216 -8.73 11.25 19.28
N GLY A 217 -9.91 11.28 19.90
CA GLY A 217 -11.15 10.73 19.34
C GLY A 217 -11.39 9.25 19.68
N TYR A 218 -12.20 8.62 18.84
CA TYR A 218 -12.73 7.28 19.03
C TYR A 218 -12.50 6.46 17.76
N MET A 219 -12.25 5.17 17.94
CA MET A 219 -12.18 4.20 16.86
C MET A 219 -13.53 3.49 16.77
N TYR A 220 -14.17 3.61 15.61
CA TYR A 220 -15.39 2.92 15.25
C TYR A 220 -15.04 1.70 14.42
N SER A 221 -15.58 0.54 14.75
CA SER A 221 -15.24 -0.70 14.05
C SER A 221 -16.46 -1.58 13.84
N ALA A 222 -16.49 -2.30 12.73
CA ALA A 222 -17.49 -3.31 12.43
C ALA A 222 -16.81 -4.55 11.82
N ILE A 223 -17.47 -5.69 11.93
CA ILE A 223 -17.04 -6.95 11.32
C ILE A 223 -18.22 -7.45 10.50
N ILE A 224 -18.04 -7.62 9.19
CA ILE A 224 -19.08 -8.11 8.29
C ILE A 224 -18.69 -9.46 7.72
N GLU A 225 -19.65 -10.38 7.68
CA GLU A 225 -19.49 -11.62 6.91
C GLU A 225 -19.62 -11.32 5.41
N LEU A 226 -18.66 -11.82 4.64
CA LEU A 226 -18.64 -11.66 3.18
C LEU A 226 -19.42 -12.80 2.51
N THR A 227 -20.44 -12.42 1.75
CA THR A 227 -21.15 -13.36 0.89
C THR A 227 -20.31 -13.66 -0.36
N PRO A 228 -20.63 -14.74 -1.12
CA PRO A 228 -19.98 -15.01 -2.41
C PRO A 228 -20.04 -13.82 -3.39
N LYS A 229 -21.13 -13.04 -3.35
CA LYS A 229 -21.29 -11.84 -4.19
C LYS A 229 -20.35 -10.71 -3.75
N ASP A 230 -20.15 -10.53 -2.45
CA ASP A 230 -19.22 -9.52 -1.94
C ASP A 230 -17.78 -9.90 -2.32
N ILE A 231 -17.42 -11.18 -2.18
CA ILE A 231 -16.11 -11.70 -2.58
C ILE A 231 -15.87 -11.48 -4.08
N GLU A 232 -16.86 -11.75 -4.93
CA GLU A 232 -16.76 -11.49 -6.37
C GLU A 232 -16.54 -10.00 -6.67
N LEU A 233 -17.26 -9.11 -5.98
CA LEU A 233 -17.08 -7.67 -6.15
C LEU A 233 -15.69 -7.21 -5.72
N LEU A 234 -15.27 -7.62 -4.53
CA LEU A 234 -14.01 -7.20 -3.90
C LEU A 234 -12.76 -7.80 -4.56
N THR A 235 -12.90 -8.89 -5.32
CA THR A 235 -11.79 -9.45 -6.13
C THR A 235 -11.67 -8.79 -7.50
N LYS A 236 -12.72 -8.11 -7.97
CA LYS A 236 -12.77 -7.43 -9.28
C LYS A 236 -12.57 -5.92 -9.19
N HIS A 237 -12.97 -5.31 -8.08
CA HIS A 237 -12.98 -3.85 -7.89
C HIS A 237 -12.24 -3.48 -6.61
N GLU A 238 -11.50 -2.38 -6.68
CA GLU A 238 -10.80 -1.82 -5.53
C GLU A 238 -11.78 -1.13 -4.60
N ILE A 239 -11.54 -1.20 -3.29
CA ILE A 239 -12.24 -0.37 -2.32
C ILE A 239 -11.60 1.02 -2.41
N THR A 240 -12.40 2.05 -2.61
CA THR A 240 -11.94 3.44 -2.70
C THR A 240 -12.24 4.21 -1.42
N ASP A 241 -13.36 3.90 -0.78
CA ASP A 241 -13.79 4.58 0.43
C ASP A 241 -14.58 3.62 1.32
N SER A 242 -14.53 3.92 2.60
CA SER A 242 -15.25 3.22 3.64
C SER A 242 -16.07 4.18 4.48
N LYS A 243 -17.16 3.67 5.04
CA LYS A 243 -17.98 4.41 5.99
C LYS A 243 -18.48 3.48 7.07
N VAL A 244 -18.25 3.89 8.32
CA VAL A 244 -18.77 3.24 9.52
C VAL A 244 -19.65 4.26 10.24
N TYR A 245 -20.96 4.01 10.27
CA TYR A 245 -22.00 4.96 10.67
C TYR A 245 -21.97 6.26 9.83
N ILE A 246 -21.39 7.33 10.37
CA ILE A 246 -21.27 8.65 9.72
C ILE A 246 -19.83 9.01 9.39
N TYR A 247 -18.86 8.21 9.86
CA TYR A 247 -17.45 8.49 9.68
C TYR A 247 -16.99 7.82 8.40
N ASP A 248 -16.54 8.63 7.46
CA ASP A 248 -15.94 8.23 6.20
C ASP A 248 -14.40 8.21 6.28
N GLY A 249 -13.82 7.31 5.49
CA GLY A 249 -12.38 7.18 5.28
C GLY A 249 -12.09 6.88 3.82
N THR A 250 -10.96 7.40 3.34
CA THR A 250 -10.42 7.08 2.01
C THR A 250 -9.50 5.87 2.13
N VAL A 251 -9.60 4.97 1.17
CA VAL A 251 -8.77 3.76 1.08
C VAL A 251 -7.71 3.98 0.00
N GLU A 252 -6.47 4.24 0.42
CA GLU A 252 -5.35 4.51 -0.47
C GLU A 252 -4.75 3.21 -1.05
N ASN A 253 -4.89 2.10 -0.34
CA ASN A 253 -4.28 0.80 -0.65
C ASN A 253 -5.26 -0.21 -1.24
N GLY A 254 -6.32 0.26 -1.92
CA GLY A 254 -7.41 -0.57 -2.45
C GLY A 254 -6.94 -1.72 -3.35
N SER A 255 -5.92 -1.47 -4.19
CA SER A 255 -5.30 -2.49 -5.05
C SER A 255 -4.62 -3.60 -4.25
N THR A 256 -3.88 -3.27 -3.19
CA THR A 256 -3.20 -4.23 -2.30
C THR A 256 -4.21 -5.04 -1.49
N ILE A 257 -5.24 -4.38 -0.94
CA ILE A 257 -6.32 -5.02 -0.18
C ILE A 257 -7.03 -6.07 -1.03
N LYS A 258 -7.31 -5.75 -2.30
CA LYS A 258 -7.88 -6.68 -3.29
C LYS A 258 -7.01 -7.93 -3.49
N GLU A 259 -5.69 -7.78 -3.58
CA GLU A 259 -4.77 -8.92 -3.71
C GLU A 259 -4.71 -9.78 -2.44
N TYR A 260 -4.78 -9.17 -1.25
CA TYR A 260 -4.87 -9.95 0.00
C TYR A 260 -6.14 -10.80 0.06
N LEU A 261 -7.29 -10.28 -0.38
CA LEU A 261 -8.51 -11.08 -0.42
C LEU A 261 -8.33 -12.31 -1.32
N LYS A 262 -7.70 -12.18 -2.49
CA LYS A 262 -7.41 -13.32 -3.37
C LYS A 262 -6.55 -14.38 -2.69
N CYS A 263 -5.63 -13.98 -1.81
CA CYS A 263 -4.84 -14.91 -1.01
C CYS A 263 -5.67 -15.55 0.11
N ILE A 264 -6.55 -14.79 0.77
CA ILE A 264 -7.42 -15.27 1.86
C ILE A 264 -8.42 -16.31 1.36
N ILE A 265 -8.95 -16.16 0.14
CA ILE A 265 -9.92 -17.12 -0.44
C ILE A 265 -9.32 -18.52 -0.59
N LYS A 266 -8.01 -18.63 -0.86
CA LYS A 266 -7.30 -19.91 -0.98
C LYS A 266 -7.36 -20.70 0.34
#